data_AF-W2SGJ5-F1
#
_entry.id   AF-W2SGJ5-F1
#
_cell.length_a   1.000
_cell.length_b   1.000
_cell.length_c   1.000
_cell.angle_alpha   90.00
_cell.angle_beta   90.00
_cell.angle_gamma   90.00
#
_symmetry.space_group_name_H-M   'P 1'
#
loop_
_entity.id
_entity.type
_entity.pdbx_description
1 polymer ?
#
loop_
_entity_poly.entity_id
_entity_poly.type
_entity_poly.pdbx_seq_one_letter_code
_entity_poly.pdbx_strand_id
1 'polypeptide(L)'
;MSTSAVEALSSVYESVEDIDLFTGIISETPMKGAMVGPTAACIIADQFSRIKKCDRFHYENDGSQKFSQGSRSHSYSFNIK
;
A
#
# COMPACT_ATOMS: atom_id res chain seq x y z
N MET A 1 -6.27 -1.41 17.15
CA MET A 1 -5.65 -2.69 17.52
C MET A 1 -6.59 -3.39 18.50
N SER A 2 -6.75 -4.73 18.42
CA SER A 2 -7.58 -5.47 19.40
C SER A 2 -6.83 -5.62 20.73
N THR A 3 -7.57 -5.81 21.82
CA THR A 3 -6.98 -6.05 23.15
C THR A 3 -6.06 -7.27 23.16
N SER A 4 -6.48 -8.37 22.51
CA SER A 4 -5.67 -9.57 22.37
C SER A 4 -4.33 -9.34 21.65
N ALA A 5 -4.31 -8.46 20.65
CA ALA A 5 -3.08 -8.13 19.93
C ALA A 5 -2.15 -7.28 20.80
N VAL A 6 -2.70 -6.35 21.60
CA VAL A 6 -1.90 -5.57 22.57
C VAL A 6 -1.27 -6.49 23.61
N GLU A 7 -2.04 -7.43 24.18
CA GLU A 7 -1.53 -8.41 25.15
C GLU A 7 -0.41 -9.28 24.55
N ALA A 8 -0.58 -9.73 23.30
CA ALA A 8 0.43 -10.51 22.61
C ALA A 8 1.72 -9.71 22.39
N LEU A 9 1.64 -8.46 21.93
CA LEU A 9 2.83 -7.63 21.72
C LEU A 9 3.55 -7.31 23.04
N SER A 10 2.82 -6.96 24.09
CA SER A 10 3.39 -6.70 25.42
C SER A 10 4.06 -7.93 26.04
N SER A 11 3.73 -9.13 25.60
CA SER A 11 4.38 -10.37 26.07
C SER A 11 5.73 -10.67 25.39
N VAL A 12 5.98 -10.04 24.23
CA VAL A 12 7.17 -10.30 23.40
C VAL A 12 8.15 -9.14 23.42
N TYR A 13 7.66 -7.90 23.44
CA TYR A 13 8.49 -6.68 23.39
C TYR A 13 8.51 -5.99 24.76
N GLU A 14 9.71 -5.55 25.18
CA GLU A 14 9.89 -4.79 26.44
C GLU A 14 9.39 -3.35 26.32
N SER A 15 9.62 -2.73 25.15
CA SER A 15 9.15 -1.38 24.83
C SER A 15 8.31 -1.37 23.55
N VAL A 16 7.41 -0.39 23.45
CA VAL A 16 6.63 -0.13 22.23
C VAL A 16 7.53 0.27 21.05
N GLU A 17 8.70 0.85 21.32
CA GLU A 17 9.65 1.28 20.29
C GLU A 17 10.45 0.13 19.69
N ASP A 18 10.39 -1.06 20.30
CA ASP A 18 11.04 -2.26 19.80
C ASP A 18 10.14 -3.05 18.83
N ILE A 19 8.88 -2.64 18.65
CA ILE A 19 7.93 -3.33 17.78
C ILE A 19 8.35 -3.19 16.32
N ASP A 20 8.61 -4.32 15.66
CA ASP A 20 8.88 -4.35 14.22
C ASP A 20 7.76 -3.69 13.41
N LEU A 21 8.13 -2.93 12.39
CA LEU A 21 7.18 -2.25 11.51
C LEU A 21 6.11 -3.19 10.95
N PHE A 22 6.49 -4.38 10.47
CA PHE A 22 5.55 -5.32 9.89
C PHE A 22 4.54 -5.81 10.94
N THR A 23 5.03 -6.18 12.12
CA THR A 23 4.22 -6.63 13.26
C THR A 23 3.24 -5.54 13.71
N GLY A 24 3.70 -4.28 13.79
CA GLY A 24 2.85 -3.13 14.07
C GLY A 24 1.76 -2.94 13.02
N ILE A 25 2.15 -2.92 11.74
CA ILE A 25 1.23 -2.74 10.60
C ILE A 25 0.08 -3.75 10.60
N ILE A 26 0.37 -5.05 10.77
CA ILE A 26 -0.67 -6.09 10.71
C ILE A 26 -1.56 -6.10 11.96
N SER A 27 -1.10 -5.49 13.05
CA SER A 27 -1.84 -5.42 14.31
C SER A 27 -2.76 -4.20 14.39
N GLU A 28 -2.59 -3.22 13.50
CA GLU A 28 -3.49 -2.05 13.43
C GLU A 28 -4.93 -2.44 13.07
N THR A 29 -5.89 -1.63 13.52
CA THR A 29 -7.28 -1.83 13.10
C THR A 29 -7.45 -1.34 11.66
N PRO A 30 -8.02 -2.15 10.75
CA PRO A 30 -8.30 -1.71 9.40
C PRO A 30 -9.20 -0.48 9.34
N MET A 31 -8.94 0.43 8.40
CA MET A 31 -9.82 1.56 8.14
C MET A 31 -11.17 1.08 7.57
N LYS A 32 -12.23 1.88 7.72
CA LYS A 32 -13.56 1.53 7.22
C LYS A 32 -13.53 1.28 5.70
N GLY A 33 -13.87 0.07 5.29
CA GLY A 33 -13.85 -0.34 3.88
C GLY A 33 -12.46 -0.64 3.32
N ALA A 34 -11.43 -0.68 4.16
CA ALA A 34 -10.07 -1.05 3.77
C ALA A 34 -9.65 -2.37 4.43
N MET A 35 -8.63 -3.01 3.84
CA MET A 35 -8.00 -4.22 4.36
C MET A 35 -6.87 -3.92 5.36
N VAL A 36 -6.41 -2.67 5.43
CA VAL A 36 -5.21 -2.27 6.16
C VAL A 36 -5.49 -1.09 7.11
N GLY A 37 -4.66 -1.00 8.14
CA GLY A 37 -4.64 0.13 9.07
C GLY A 37 -4.03 1.40 8.47
N PRO A 38 -4.09 2.52 9.21
CA PRO A 38 -3.63 3.83 8.74
C PRO A 38 -2.14 3.86 8.36
N THR A 39 -1.27 3.17 9.09
CA THR A 39 0.18 3.19 8.82
C THR A 39 0.49 2.47 7.52
N ALA A 40 -0.07 1.27 7.32
CA ALA A 40 0.06 0.57 6.06
C ALA A 40 -0.57 1.33 4.90
N ALA A 41 -1.74 1.94 5.09
CA ALA A 41 -2.38 2.75 4.06
C ALA A 41 -1.48 3.89 3.58
N CYS A 42 -0.84 4.60 4.52
CA CYS A 42 0.11 5.68 4.21
C CYS A 42 1.31 5.18 3.41
N ILE A 43 1.98 4.11 3.89
CA ILE A 43 3.16 3.55 3.25
C ILE A 43 2.82 3.02 1.85
N ILE A 44 1.75 2.24 1.72
CA ILE A 44 1.30 1.68 0.43
C ILE A 44 0.97 2.82 -0.54
N ALA A 45 0.24 3.84 -0.11
CA ALA A 45 -0.11 4.97 -0.97
C ALA A 45 1.12 5.71 -1.50
N ASP A 46 2.10 6.00 -0.63
CA ASP A 46 3.35 6.65 -1.04
C ASP A 46 4.15 5.77 -2.01
N GLN A 47 4.31 4.48 -1.71
CA GLN A 47 5.05 3.56 -2.56
C GLN A 47 4.41 3.39 -3.94
N PHE A 48 3.11 3.15 -4.02
CA PHE A 48 2.41 3.01 -5.30
C PHE A 48 2.38 4.32 -6.09
N SER A 49 2.29 5.48 -5.42
CA SER A 49 2.42 6.80 -6.06
C SER A 49 3.79 6.99 -6.71
N ARG A 50 4.86 6.60 -6.01
CA ARG A 50 6.23 6.65 -6.55
C ARG A 50 6.41 5.67 -7.70
N ILE A 51 6.00 4.42 -7.55
CA ILE A 51 6.10 3.39 -8.61
C ILE A 51 5.38 3.85 -9.88
N LYS A 52 4.16 4.37 -9.75
CA LYS A 52 3.39 4.92 -10.87
C LYS A 52 4.16 6.02 -11.62
N LYS A 53 4.75 6.96 -10.89
CA LYS A 53 5.46 8.11 -11.47
C LYS A 53 6.85 7.77 -12.00
N CYS A 54 7.56 6.86 -11.34
CA CYS A 54 8.96 6.55 -11.62
C CYS A 54 9.14 5.38 -12.58
N ASP A 55 8.10 4.60 -12.87
CA ASP A 55 8.14 3.59 -13.92
C ASP A 55 7.97 4.24 -15.30
N ARG A 56 9.08 4.30 -16.06
CA ARG A 56 9.11 4.82 -17.44
C ARG A 56 8.10 4.13 -18.36
N PHE A 57 7.74 2.88 -18.07
CA PHE A 57 6.83 2.06 -18.84
C PHE A 57 5.44 1.97 -18.23
N HIS A 58 5.12 2.80 -17.24
CA HIS A 58 3.75 2.90 -16.75
C HIS A 58 2.82 3.37 -17.87
N TYR A 59 1.67 2.72 -18.04
CA TYR A 59 0.81 2.89 -19.22
C TYR A 59 0.24 4.31 -19.40
N GLU A 60 0.10 5.07 -18.31
CA GLU A 60 -0.35 6.47 -18.32
C GLU A 60 0.79 7.47 -18.59
N ASN A 61 2.06 7.06 -18.49
CA ASN A 61 3.18 7.97 -18.63
C ASN A 61 3.40 8.36 -20.09
N ASP A 62 3.58 9.66 -20.33
CA ASP A 62 3.92 10.21 -21.63
C ASP A 62 5.43 10.33 -21.80
N GLY A 63 5.96 9.79 -22.91
CA GLY A 63 7.39 9.79 -23.20
C GLY A 63 7.70 9.01 -24.47
N SER A 64 8.99 8.78 -24.77
CA SER A 64 9.41 7.97 -25.92
C SER A 64 8.95 6.51 -25.84
N GLN A 65 8.64 6.03 -24.63
CA GLN A 65 8.14 4.69 -24.34
C GLN A 65 6.61 4.63 -24.19
N LYS A 66 5.89 5.68 -24.61
CA LYS A 66 4.42 5.73 -24.47
C LYS A 66 3.76 4.60 -25.27
N PHE A 67 2.71 4.04 -24.69
CA PHE A 67 1.88 3.06 -25.36
C PHE A 67 1.15 3.68 -26.55
N SER A 68 0.86 2.84 -27.54
CA SER A 68 -0.05 3.20 -28.63
C SER A 68 -1.45 3.51 -28.08
N GLN A 69 -2.22 4.31 -28.80
CA GLN A 69 -3.56 4.69 -28.34
C GLN A 69 -4.48 3.46 -28.20
N GLY A 70 -4.35 2.47 -29.08
CA GLY A 70 -5.09 1.21 -28.96
C GLY A 70 -4.72 0.43 -27.69
N SER A 71 -3.43 0.33 -27.37
CA SER A 71 -2.96 -0.34 -26.15
C SER A 71 -3.39 0.39 -24.88
N ARG A 72 -3.34 1.74 -24.86
CA ARG A 72 -3.82 2.55 -23.72
C ARG A 72 -5.31 2.36 -23.48
N SER A 73 -6.15 2.41 -24.51
CA SER A 73 -7.60 2.20 -24.40
C SER A 73 -7.93 0.82 -23.81
N HIS A 74 -7.11 -0.19 -24.13
CA HIS A 74 -7.24 -1.52 -23.54
C HIS A 74 -6.87 -1.53 -22.04
N SER A 75 -5.77 -0.86 -21.65
CA SER A 75 -5.37 -0.71 -20.25
C SER A 75 -6.41 0.06 -19.40
N TYR A 76 -7.04 1.11 -19.94
CA TYR A 76 -8.10 1.83 -19.24
C TYR A 76 -9.36 0.99 -19.04
N SER A 77 -9.70 0.16 -20.02
CA SER A 77 -10.86 -0.75 -19.92
C SER A 77 -10.72 -1.81 -18.81
N PHE A 78 -9.49 -2.07 -18.36
CA PHE A 78 -9.19 -2.96 -17.25
C PHE A 78 -9.31 -2.28 -15.87
N ASN A 79 -9.17 -0.94 -15.80
CA ASN A 79 -9.26 -0.16 -14.54
C ASN A 79 -10.69 0.31 -14.20
N ILE A 80 -11.67 0.16 -15.09
CA ILE A 80 -13.07 0.58 -14.90
C ILE A 80 -14.00 -0.64 -14.74
N LYS A 81 -13.49 -1.76 -14.23
CA LYS A 81 -14.28 -2.92 -13.82
C LYS A 81 -13.96 -3.24 -12.37
#